data_AF-A0A2A5AVY5-F1
#
_entry.id   AF-A0A2A5AVY5-F1
#
_cell.length_a   1.000
_cell.length_b   1.000
_cell.length_c   1.000
_cell.angle_alpha   90.00
_cell.angle_beta   90.00
_cell.angle_gamma   90.00
#
_symmetry.space_group_name_H-M   'P 1'
#
loop_
_entity.id
_entity.type
_entity.pdbx_description
1 polymer ?
#
loop_
_entity_poly.entity_id
_entity_poly.type
_entity_poly.pdbx_seq_one_letter_code
_entity_poly.pdbx_strand_id
1 'polypeptide(L)'
;MRLNSKFYWRGVLTTAAFSLSLLVNTSSHAEDAGNLYNTTFDVNAGERYFERQCSRCHGFDAKGDEETGAPDLTGRLNRASTNVGIYNIIREGIPGTAMLAIGANLPEAQVWQLVAYIDSLSTDPANVNLPGSAQAGNSLFTGTGNCGDCHMVNGRGGRQGPDLSKVGERRDPEELLNDLLNPHEDVAPRWWTMRVVGSDGTLREGLRMNEDSFSLRIMDEDANLWSFSKSQIQSLERVEESTMPSYSQTLNDSEIDDLVAYLFSLRKEN
;
A
#
# COMPACT_ATOMS: atom_id res chain seq x y z
N MET A 1 -43.43 64.45 -60.65
CA MET A 1 -42.17 64.56 -61.43
C MET A 1 -41.08 65.08 -60.50
N ARG A 2 -40.25 64.19 -59.94
CA ARG A 2 -38.95 64.51 -59.31
C ARG A 2 -38.18 63.20 -59.15
N LEU A 3 -37.02 63.16 -59.81
CA LEU A 3 -36.07 62.06 -59.84
C LEU A 3 -35.38 61.90 -58.48
N ASN A 4 -34.97 60.67 -58.11
CA ASN A 4 -33.54 60.36 -58.06
C ASN A 4 -33.19 58.88 -57.83
N SER A 5 -32.28 58.44 -58.69
CA SER A 5 -31.20 57.45 -58.56
C SER A 5 -31.36 56.23 -57.64
N LYS A 6 -31.39 55.06 -58.29
CA LYS A 6 -31.10 53.74 -57.72
C LYS A 6 -29.59 53.59 -57.49
N PHE A 7 -29.20 53.13 -56.31
CA PHE A 7 -27.86 52.60 -56.03
C PHE A 7 -28.00 51.24 -55.31
N TYR A 8 -27.27 50.25 -55.82
CA TYR A 8 -27.26 48.85 -55.39
C TYR A 8 -26.59 48.68 -54.01
N TRP A 9 -27.14 47.81 -53.15
CA TRP A 9 -26.37 47.16 -52.09
C TRP A 9 -26.74 45.67 -52.00
N ARG A 10 -25.69 44.84 -52.00
CA ARG A 10 -25.71 43.37 -51.92
C ARG A 10 -25.99 42.95 -50.47
N GLY A 11 -26.73 41.87 -50.31
CA GLY A 11 -27.23 41.41 -49.02
C GLY A 11 -26.22 40.67 -48.15
N VAL A 12 -26.68 40.33 -46.94
CA VAL A 12 -26.21 39.19 -46.15
C VAL A 12 -27.41 38.67 -45.36
N LEU A 13 -27.73 37.38 -45.55
CA LEU A 13 -28.67 36.61 -44.73
C LEU A 13 -27.97 36.23 -43.42
N THR A 14 -28.56 36.57 -42.27
CA THR A 14 -28.13 36.06 -40.96
C THR A 14 -29.28 35.32 -40.29
N THR A 15 -29.23 34.00 -40.33
CA THR A 15 -30.07 33.08 -39.56
C THR A 15 -29.53 32.98 -38.13
N ALA A 16 -30.35 33.32 -37.13
CA ALA A 16 -30.02 33.16 -35.72
C ALA A 16 -30.23 31.68 -35.31
N ALA A 17 -29.15 30.99 -34.93
CA ALA A 17 -29.19 29.67 -34.32
C ALA A 17 -28.74 29.80 -32.85
N PHE A 18 -29.70 29.73 -31.92
CA PHE A 18 -29.41 29.69 -30.49
C PHE A 18 -29.02 28.26 -30.11
N SER A 19 -27.71 28.03 -29.95
CA SER A 19 -27.15 26.73 -29.58
C SER A 19 -27.22 26.57 -28.06
N LEU A 20 -27.95 25.56 -27.60
CA LEU A 20 -28.03 25.16 -26.19
C LEU A 20 -26.78 24.32 -25.86
N SER A 21 -25.74 24.98 -25.33
CA SER A 21 -24.51 24.31 -24.91
C SER A 21 -24.75 23.55 -23.59
N LEU A 22 -24.88 22.22 -23.67
CA LEU A 22 -24.67 21.35 -22.52
C LEU A 22 -23.17 21.38 -22.16
N LEU A 23 -22.83 22.07 -21.08
CA LEU A 23 -21.53 21.94 -20.43
C LEU A 23 -21.51 20.60 -19.69
N VAL A 24 -21.12 19.53 -20.40
CA VAL A 24 -20.73 18.29 -19.74
C VAL A 24 -19.38 18.55 -19.10
N ASN A 25 -19.39 18.86 -17.81
CA ASN A 25 -18.19 19.01 -17.02
C ASN A 25 -17.64 17.60 -16.75
N THR A 26 -16.87 17.06 -17.69
CA THR A 26 -16.06 15.87 -17.44
C THR A 26 -14.88 16.30 -16.59
N SER A 27 -15.08 16.42 -15.28
CA SER A 27 -13.99 16.31 -14.32
C SER A 27 -13.54 14.85 -14.39
N SER A 28 -12.70 14.52 -15.37
CA SER A 28 -11.88 13.33 -15.29
C SER A 28 -10.89 13.58 -14.17
N HIS A 29 -11.27 13.27 -12.94
CA HIS A 29 -10.29 12.95 -11.93
C HIS A 29 -9.58 11.71 -12.47
N ALA A 30 -8.38 11.91 -13.01
CA ALA A 30 -7.48 10.80 -13.19
C ALA A 30 -7.34 10.15 -11.80
N GLU A 31 -7.72 8.88 -11.70
CA GLU A 31 -7.36 8.06 -10.55
C GLU A 31 -5.85 8.19 -10.35
N ASP A 32 -5.41 8.24 -9.10
CA ASP A 32 -4.00 8.24 -8.73
C ASP A 32 -3.36 6.98 -9.32
N ALA A 33 -2.79 7.11 -10.53
CA ALA A 33 -2.19 6.00 -11.25
C ALA A 33 -0.87 5.52 -10.60
N GLY A 34 -0.50 6.12 -9.45
CA GLY A 34 0.74 5.86 -8.75
C GLY A 34 1.96 6.38 -9.53
N ASN A 35 3.11 6.33 -8.88
CA ASN A 35 4.37 6.62 -9.54
C ASN A 35 4.76 5.45 -10.47
N LEU A 36 4.72 5.69 -11.78
CA LEU A 36 5.15 4.70 -12.79
C LEU A 36 6.68 4.48 -12.82
N TYR A 37 7.44 5.32 -12.11
CA TYR A 37 8.90 5.25 -11.98
C TYR A 37 9.27 4.64 -10.63
N ASN A 38 9.22 3.31 -10.52
CA ASN A 38 9.47 2.60 -9.26
C ASN A 38 10.53 1.49 -9.39
N THR A 39 11.31 1.50 -10.48
CA THR A 39 12.38 0.52 -10.66
C THR A 39 13.62 0.92 -9.85
N THR A 40 14.51 -0.04 -9.59
CA THR A 40 15.81 0.26 -8.97
C THR A 40 16.62 1.28 -9.78
N PHE A 41 16.46 1.31 -11.10
CA PHE A 41 17.10 2.33 -11.93
C PHE A 41 16.54 3.73 -11.62
N ASP A 42 15.23 3.85 -11.47
CA ASP A 42 14.55 5.11 -11.18
C ASP A 42 14.92 5.64 -9.79
N VAL A 43 14.92 4.77 -8.79
CA VAL A 43 15.35 5.10 -7.43
C VAL A 43 16.80 5.60 -7.43
N ASN A 44 17.73 4.87 -8.08
CA ASN A 44 19.13 5.28 -8.16
C ASN A 44 19.33 6.59 -8.96
N ALA A 45 18.51 6.84 -9.98
CA ALA A 45 18.53 8.08 -10.74
C ALA A 45 18.03 9.27 -9.89
N GLY A 46 16.99 9.03 -9.09
CA GLY A 46 16.45 9.95 -8.10
C GLY A 46 17.46 10.29 -7.00
N GLU A 47 18.06 9.27 -6.39
CA GLU A 47 19.10 9.38 -5.35
C GLU A 47 20.24 10.30 -5.81
N ARG A 48 20.81 10.02 -6.98
CA ARG A 48 21.89 10.84 -7.55
C ARG A 48 21.49 12.30 -7.73
N TYR A 49 20.22 12.56 -8.07
CA TYR A 49 19.73 13.92 -8.19
C TYR A 49 19.57 14.57 -6.81
N PHE A 50 18.98 13.84 -5.86
CA PHE A 50 18.84 14.25 -4.47
C PHE A 50 20.18 14.62 -3.84
N GLU A 51 21.19 13.77 -3.97
CA GLU A 51 22.55 14.00 -3.46
C GLU A 51 23.18 15.29 -3.98
N ARG A 52 22.83 15.72 -5.21
CA ARG A 52 23.40 16.93 -5.81
C ARG A 52 22.61 18.19 -5.47
N GLN A 53 21.29 18.08 -5.32
CA GLN A 53 20.39 19.24 -5.31
C GLN A 53 19.63 19.42 -4.00
N CYS A 54 19.29 18.33 -3.30
CA CYS A 54 18.42 18.32 -2.13
C CYS A 54 19.20 18.09 -0.83
N SER A 55 20.28 17.31 -0.88
CA SER A 55 21.11 16.95 0.28
C SER A 55 21.73 18.14 1.01
N ARG A 56 21.90 19.27 0.32
CA ARG A 56 22.43 20.51 0.91
C ARG A 56 21.55 21.08 2.02
N CYS A 57 20.26 20.75 2.00
CA CYS A 57 19.32 21.14 3.04
C CYS A 57 18.83 19.91 3.81
N HIS A 58 18.47 18.83 3.11
CA HIS A 58 17.89 17.65 3.76
C HIS A 58 18.92 16.66 4.29
N GLY A 59 20.23 16.95 4.20
CA GLY A 59 21.30 16.01 4.54
C GLY A 59 21.55 14.96 3.46
N PHE A 60 22.76 14.40 3.42
CA PHE A 60 23.09 13.30 2.50
C PHE A 60 22.36 11.99 2.86
N ASP A 61 21.99 11.84 4.12
CA ASP A 61 21.18 10.75 4.65
C ASP A 61 19.67 11.06 4.63
N ALA A 62 19.28 12.23 4.08
CA ALA A 62 17.90 12.71 4.00
C ALA A 62 17.18 12.93 5.35
N LYS A 63 17.93 12.97 6.47
CA LYS A 63 17.36 13.12 7.83
C LYS A 63 17.03 14.55 8.22
N GLY A 64 17.19 15.50 7.30
CA GLY A 64 16.96 16.91 7.56
C GLY A 64 18.17 17.59 8.20
N ASP A 65 18.02 18.90 8.43
CA ASP A 65 19.06 19.73 9.02
C ASP A 65 18.39 20.87 9.81
N GLU A 66 18.69 20.95 11.11
CA GLU A 66 18.16 21.99 11.99
C GLU A 66 18.62 23.40 11.59
N GLU A 67 19.82 23.55 11.03
CA GLU A 67 20.37 24.84 10.60
C GLU A 67 19.60 25.39 9.39
N THR A 68 19.24 24.52 8.45
CA THR A 68 18.45 24.92 7.27
C THR A 68 16.94 24.88 7.53
N GLY A 69 16.52 24.27 8.64
CA GLY A 69 15.11 24.02 8.97
C GLY A 69 14.45 22.96 8.07
N ALA A 70 15.25 22.16 7.38
CA ALA A 70 14.77 21.10 6.51
C ALA A 70 14.30 19.89 7.33
N PRO A 71 13.10 19.35 7.06
CA PRO A 71 12.60 18.18 7.78
C PRO A 71 13.30 16.89 7.36
N ASP A 72 13.22 15.90 8.25
CA ASP A 72 13.52 14.50 7.98
C ASP A 72 12.57 13.94 6.91
N LEU A 73 13.14 13.39 5.84
CA LEU A 73 12.41 12.78 4.73
C LEU A 73 12.37 11.26 4.79
N THR A 74 13.04 10.65 5.77
CA THR A 74 13.13 9.19 5.95
C THR A 74 11.98 8.62 6.79
N GLY A 75 11.14 9.49 7.35
CA GLY A 75 9.93 9.13 8.11
C GLY A 75 8.63 9.54 7.43
N ARG A 76 7.54 9.58 8.21
CA ARG A 76 6.21 9.94 7.69
C ARG A 76 6.15 11.42 7.27
N LEU A 77 5.86 11.67 6.00
CA LEU A 77 5.76 13.02 5.43
C LEU A 77 4.38 13.65 5.69
N ASN A 78 4.26 14.45 6.74
CA ASN A 78 2.99 15.07 7.15
C ASN A 78 2.32 15.98 6.09
N ARG A 79 3.11 16.57 5.18
CA ARG A 79 2.61 17.49 4.14
C ARG A 79 2.42 16.82 2.77
N ALA A 80 2.89 15.58 2.61
CA ALA A 80 2.87 14.84 1.36
C ALA A 80 2.89 13.33 1.64
N SER A 81 1.74 12.78 2.03
CA SER A 81 1.58 11.36 2.34
C SER A 81 1.35 10.47 1.12
N THR A 82 1.41 11.02 -0.10
CA THR A 82 1.23 10.29 -1.35
C THR A 82 2.31 10.69 -2.35
N ASN A 83 2.60 9.82 -3.30
CA ASN A 83 3.56 10.08 -4.39
C ASN A 83 3.21 11.36 -5.18
N VAL A 84 1.93 11.60 -5.45
CA VAL A 84 1.45 12.85 -6.07
C VAL A 84 1.68 14.06 -5.16
N GLY A 85 1.48 13.91 -3.85
CA GLY A 85 1.77 14.95 -2.87
C GLY A 85 3.26 15.34 -2.86
N ILE A 86 4.15 14.34 -2.86
CA ILE A 86 5.60 14.54 -2.90
C ILE A 86 5.98 15.27 -4.20
N TYR A 87 5.44 14.80 -5.33
CA TYR A 87 5.64 15.43 -6.64
C TYR A 87 5.26 16.91 -6.63
N ASN A 88 4.09 17.26 -6.09
CA ASN A 88 3.61 18.65 -6.05
C ASN A 88 4.50 19.53 -5.18
N ILE A 89 4.91 19.06 -4.00
CA ILE A 89 5.84 19.81 -3.14
C ILE A 89 7.16 20.06 -3.87
N ILE A 90 7.69 19.09 -4.59
CA ILE A 90 8.93 19.25 -5.35
C ILE A 90 8.75 20.31 -6.46
N ARG A 91 7.65 20.24 -7.21
CA ARG A 91 7.38 21.13 -8.34
C ARG A 91 7.03 22.56 -7.95
N GLU A 92 6.30 22.73 -6.85
CA GLU A 92 5.73 24.02 -6.47
C GLU A 92 6.48 24.66 -5.29
N GLY A 93 7.28 23.86 -4.57
CA GLY A 93 7.84 24.25 -3.29
C GLY A 93 6.77 24.35 -2.22
N ILE A 94 7.15 24.88 -1.05
CA ILE A 94 6.21 25.16 0.03
C ILE A 94 6.22 26.67 0.30
N PRO A 95 5.12 27.39 0.02
CA PRO A 95 5.02 28.82 0.27
C PRO A 95 5.34 29.18 1.72
N GLY A 96 6.16 30.22 1.91
CA GLY A 96 6.58 30.68 3.24
C GLY A 96 7.67 29.84 3.90
N THR A 97 8.33 28.93 3.17
CA THR A 97 9.48 28.15 3.66
C THR A 97 10.70 28.28 2.73
N ALA A 98 11.82 27.69 3.13
CA ALA A 98 13.03 27.59 2.31
C ALA A 98 12.94 26.48 1.22
N MET A 99 11.92 25.61 1.24
CA MET A 99 11.71 24.59 0.22
C MET A 99 11.13 25.24 -1.05
N LEU A 100 12.01 25.60 -1.98
CA LEU A 100 11.64 26.23 -3.25
C LEU A 100 11.23 25.19 -4.29
N ALA A 101 10.41 25.62 -5.24
CA ALA A 101 10.13 24.86 -6.45
C ALA A 101 11.43 24.50 -7.18
N ILE A 102 11.57 23.23 -7.58
CA ILE A 102 12.65 22.84 -8.48
C ILE A 102 12.41 23.45 -9.87
N GLY A 103 13.49 23.73 -10.61
CA GLY A 103 13.40 24.44 -11.87
C GLY A 103 12.40 23.82 -12.85
N ALA A 104 11.51 24.65 -13.42
CA ALA A 104 10.48 24.24 -14.37
C ALA A 104 11.02 23.51 -15.62
N ASN A 105 12.32 23.64 -15.90
CA ASN A 105 12.99 22.98 -17.01
C ASN A 105 13.41 21.53 -16.70
N LEU A 106 13.26 21.04 -15.46
CA LEU A 106 13.60 19.66 -15.14
C LEU A 106 12.56 18.70 -15.74
N PRO A 107 12.97 17.68 -16.52
CA PRO A 107 12.05 16.74 -17.15
C PRO A 107 11.13 16.04 -16.14
N GLU A 108 9.88 15.78 -16.52
CA GLU A 108 8.88 15.08 -15.70
C GLU A 108 9.40 13.76 -15.15
N ALA A 109 10.05 12.96 -16.00
CA ALA A 109 10.63 11.68 -15.61
C ALA A 109 11.62 11.81 -14.44
N GLN A 110 12.44 12.87 -14.43
CA GLN A 110 13.45 13.07 -13.39
C GLN A 110 12.83 13.44 -12.04
N VAL A 111 11.67 14.12 -12.06
CA VAL A 111 10.92 14.43 -10.83
C VAL A 111 10.29 13.19 -10.26
N TRP A 112 9.65 12.38 -11.10
CA TRP A 112 9.09 11.12 -10.66
C TRP A 112 10.14 10.13 -10.15
N GLN A 113 11.36 10.15 -10.71
CA GLN A 113 12.50 9.41 -10.16
C GLN A 113 12.91 9.93 -8.77
N LEU A 114 12.88 11.26 -8.56
CA LEU A 114 13.14 11.84 -7.25
C LEU A 114 12.05 11.49 -6.23
N VAL A 115 10.78 11.50 -6.66
CA VAL A 115 9.64 11.02 -5.85
C VAL A 115 9.85 9.56 -5.46
N ALA A 116 10.24 8.71 -6.41
CA ALA A 116 10.53 7.29 -6.16
C ALA A 116 11.60 7.09 -5.10
N TYR A 117 12.67 7.88 -5.18
CA TYR A 117 13.73 7.84 -4.17
C TYR A 117 13.21 8.28 -2.80
N ILE A 118 12.52 9.42 -2.71
CA ILE A 118 12.00 9.92 -1.43
C ILE A 118 10.99 8.94 -0.81
N ASP A 119 10.09 8.38 -1.60
CA ASP A 119 9.15 7.34 -1.19
C ASP A 119 9.88 6.08 -0.68
N SER A 120 10.99 5.72 -1.33
CA SER A 120 11.86 4.62 -0.87
C SER A 120 12.57 4.91 0.45
N LEU A 121 12.79 6.18 0.82
CA LEU A 121 13.41 6.56 2.09
C LEU A 121 12.44 6.39 3.27
N SER A 122 11.18 6.78 3.09
CA SER A 122 10.11 6.53 4.07
C SER A 122 9.77 5.04 4.21
N THR A 123 10.14 4.26 3.20
CA THR A 123 10.04 2.80 3.19
C THR A 123 11.37 2.15 3.55
N ASP A 124 12.45 2.92 3.78
CA ASP A 124 13.74 2.38 4.22
C ASP A 124 13.59 1.94 5.68
N PRO A 125 13.55 0.63 5.94
CA PRO A 125 13.24 0.13 7.26
C PRO A 125 14.34 0.47 8.29
N ALA A 126 15.53 0.94 7.86
CA ALA A 126 16.59 1.43 8.73
C ALA A 126 16.28 2.77 9.43
N ASN A 127 15.27 3.51 8.95
CA ASN A 127 14.92 4.84 9.47
C ASN A 127 13.60 4.87 10.26
N VAL A 128 12.86 3.77 10.31
CA VAL A 128 11.65 3.64 11.14
C VAL A 128 12.05 3.30 12.57
N ASN A 129 11.94 4.27 13.48
CA ASN A 129 12.13 4.05 14.91
C ASN A 129 10.80 3.61 15.54
N LEU A 130 10.70 2.33 15.90
CA LEU A 130 9.53 1.77 16.58
C LEU A 130 9.71 1.79 18.09
N PRO A 131 8.63 2.03 18.88
CA PRO A 131 8.71 2.09 20.33
C PRO A 131 9.07 0.73 20.98
N GLY A 132 8.84 -0.38 20.27
CA GLY A 132 9.07 -1.74 20.77
C GLY A 132 10.47 -2.31 20.50
N SER A 133 10.82 -3.34 21.26
CA SER A 133 12.03 -4.15 21.14
C SER A 133 11.77 -5.37 20.26
N ALA A 134 12.43 -5.44 19.10
CA ALA A 134 12.35 -6.61 18.22
C ALA A 134 12.82 -7.92 18.89
N GLN A 135 13.74 -7.84 19.86
CA GLN A 135 14.18 -9.02 20.61
C GLN A 135 13.09 -9.51 21.58
N ALA A 136 12.41 -8.59 22.27
CA ALA A 136 11.29 -8.92 23.14
C ALA A 136 10.12 -9.47 22.32
N GLY A 137 9.82 -8.85 21.17
CA GLY A 137 8.79 -9.31 20.24
C GLY A 137 9.05 -10.71 19.70
N ASN A 138 10.30 -11.04 19.34
CA ASN A 138 10.65 -12.41 18.95
C ASN A 138 10.43 -13.42 20.08
N SER A 139 10.77 -13.04 21.32
CA SER A 139 10.56 -13.88 22.50
C SER A 139 9.08 -14.10 22.77
N LEU A 140 8.26 -13.08 22.56
CA LEU A 140 6.81 -13.17 22.66
C LEU A 140 6.22 -14.03 21.54
N PHE A 141 6.66 -13.83 20.29
CA PHE A 141 6.23 -14.58 19.10
C PHE A 141 6.46 -16.09 19.25
N THR A 142 7.64 -16.47 19.76
CA THR A 142 8.04 -17.87 19.96
C THR A 142 7.64 -18.45 21.31
N GLY A 143 7.23 -17.59 22.25
CA GLY A 143 6.84 -17.94 23.61
C GLY A 143 5.36 -17.73 23.84
N THR A 144 5.01 -16.88 24.81
CA THR A 144 3.65 -16.74 25.35
C THR A 144 2.63 -16.15 24.39
N GLY A 145 3.07 -15.49 23.31
CA GLY A 145 2.19 -14.99 22.26
C GLY A 145 1.64 -16.10 21.37
N ASN A 146 2.27 -17.29 21.38
CA ASN A 146 1.90 -18.49 20.61
C ASN A 146 1.75 -18.23 19.10
N CYS A 147 2.33 -17.13 18.59
CA CYS A 147 2.21 -16.75 17.19
C CYS A 147 2.85 -17.82 16.28
N GLY A 148 3.94 -18.43 16.75
CA GLY A 148 4.65 -19.51 16.09
C GLY A 148 3.87 -20.83 15.96
N ASP A 149 2.77 -21.02 16.68
CA ASP A 149 1.94 -22.24 16.56
C ASP A 149 1.21 -22.28 15.21
N CYS A 150 0.86 -21.12 14.68
CA CYS A 150 0.19 -20.97 13.38
C CYS A 150 1.13 -20.43 12.31
N HIS A 151 1.95 -19.43 12.64
CA HIS A 151 2.77 -18.71 11.68
C HIS A 151 4.18 -19.26 11.58
N MET A 152 4.73 -19.19 10.36
CA MET A 152 6.09 -19.61 10.06
C MET A 152 7.02 -18.40 9.93
N VAL A 153 8.25 -18.53 10.42
CA VAL A 153 9.37 -17.62 10.17
C VAL A 153 10.62 -18.44 9.86
N ASN A 154 11.22 -18.21 8.70
CA ASN A 154 12.43 -18.86 8.20
C ASN A 154 12.36 -20.40 8.31
N GLY A 155 11.21 -20.98 7.95
CA GLY A 155 10.99 -22.43 7.99
C GLY A 155 10.66 -23.02 9.36
N ARG A 156 10.49 -22.18 10.40
CA ARG A 156 10.14 -22.60 11.77
C ARG A 156 8.76 -22.08 12.15
N GLY A 157 7.96 -22.90 12.83
CA GLY A 157 6.59 -22.58 13.25
C GLY A 157 5.52 -23.35 12.47
N GLY A 158 4.28 -22.89 12.62
CA GLY A 158 3.08 -23.53 12.08
C GLY A 158 2.87 -23.36 10.58
N ARG A 159 1.83 -24.04 10.09
CA ARG A 159 1.34 -23.92 8.69
C ARG A 159 -0.11 -23.47 8.61
N GLN A 160 -0.72 -23.18 9.76
CA GLN A 160 -2.11 -22.74 9.87
C GLN A 160 -2.26 -21.23 9.70
N GLY A 161 -1.17 -20.50 9.52
CA GLY A 161 -1.15 -19.09 9.20
C GLY A 161 -0.09 -18.75 8.13
N PRO A 162 -0.09 -17.50 7.64
CA PRO A 162 0.89 -17.06 6.65
C PRO A 162 2.33 -17.16 7.12
N ASP A 163 3.22 -17.40 6.15
CA ASP A 163 4.65 -17.24 6.32
C ASP A 163 4.99 -15.75 6.48
N LEU A 164 5.59 -15.42 7.62
CA LEU A 164 5.94 -14.08 8.06
C LEU A 164 7.43 -13.77 7.89
N SER A 165 8.24 -14.66 7.30
CA SER A 165 9.69 -14.50 7.15
C SER A 165 10.13 -13.18 6.52
N LYS A 166 9.24 -12.59 5.71
CA LYS A 166 9.43 -11.32 5.00
C LYS A 166 8.19 -10.43 5.12
N VAL A 167 7.55 -10.43 6.28
CA VAL A 167 6.33 -9.64 6.47
C VAL A 167 6.65 -8.15 6.51
N GLY A 168 7.77 -7.76 7.12
CA GLY A 168 8.22 -6.36 7.17
C GLY A 168 8.64 -5.76 5.82
N GLU A 169 8.76 -6.57 4.76
CA GLU A 169 8.93 -6.07 3.38
C GLU A 169 7.60 -5.69 2.72
N ARG A 170 6.47 -6.18 3.26
CA ARG A 170 5.15 -6.13 2.60
C ARG A 170 4.09 -5.42 3.40
N ARG A 171 4.33 -5.20 4.70
CA ARG A 171 3.41 -4.56 5.63
C ARG A 171 4.17 -3.52 6.44
N ASP A 172 3.60 -2.33 6.53
CA ASP A 172 4.11 -1.28 7.40
C ASP A 172 3.71 -1.53 8.87
N PRO A 173 4.28 -0.79 9.84
CA PRO A 173 3.99 -0.99 11.26
C PRO A 173 2.52 -0.78 11.66
N GLU A 174 1.80 0.13 11.01
CA GLU A 174 0.39 0.41 11.30
C GLU A 174 -0.50 -0.71 10.76
N GLU A 175 -0.20 -1.23 9.58
CA GLU A 175 -0.85 -2.41 9.02
C GLU A 175 -0.61 -3.65 9.89
N LEU A 176 0.63 -3.87 10.35
CA LEU A 176 0.97 -4.97 11.27
C LEU A 176 0.20 -4.86 12.58
N LEU A 177 0.09 -3.65 13.13
CA LEU A 177 -0.71 -3.39 14.32
C LEU A 177 -2.19 -3.70 14.08
N ASN A 178 -2.74 -3.24 12.96
CA ASN A 178 -4.13 -3.50 12.60
C ASN A 178 -4.41 -5.00 12.42
N ASP A 179 -3.51 -5.74 11.78
CA ASP A 179 -3.63 -7.20 11.62
C ASP A 179 -3.69 -7.92 12.98
N LEU A 180 -2.94 -7.45 13.99
CA LEU A 180 -2.94 -8.00 15.36
C LEU A 180 -4.22 -7.68 16.15
N LEU A 181 -4.75 -6.46 15.96
CA LEU A 181 -5.90 -5.97 16.72
C LEU A 181 -7.23 -6.38 16.08
N ASN A 182 -7.30 -6.36 14.75
CA ASN A 182 -8.52 -6.54 13.95
C ASN A 182 -8.34 -7.62 12.87
N PRO A 183 -7.99 -8.87 13.25
CA PRO A 183 -7.62 -9.92 12.28
C PRO A 183 -8.76 -10.36 11.35
N HIS A 184 -10.01 -9.96 11.62
CA HIS A 184 -11.19 -10.32 10.82
C HIS A 184 -11.55 -9.29 9.74
N GLU A 185 -10.95 -8.09 9.75
CA GLU A 185 -11.32 -7.00 8.83
C GLU A 185 -10.89 -7.28 7.37
N ASP A 186 -9.69 -7.81 7.16
CA ASP A 186 -9.15 -8.11 5.81
C ASP A 186 -8.55 -9.52 5.74
N VAL A 187 -9.42 -10.52 5.53
CA VAL A 187 -9.02 -11.92 5.45
C VAL A 187 -8.94 -12.35 3.99
N ALA A 188 -7.71 -12.55 3.50
CA ALA A 188 -7.49 -13.03 2.15
C ALA A 188 -8.17 -14.40 1.91
N PRO A 189 -8.81 -14.65 0.75
CA PRO A 189 -9.59 -15.87 0.50
C PRO A 189 -8.88 -17.21 0.64
N ARG A 190 -7.53 -17.22 0.65
CA ARG A 190 -6.71 -18.42 0.91
C ARG A 190 -6.72 -18.84 2.39
N TRP A 191 -7.09 -17.93 3.29
CA TRP A 191 -7.14 -18.15 4.74
C TRP A 191 -8.55 -18.39 5.26
N TRP A 192 -9.54 -18.46 4.37
CA TRP A 192 -10.87 -18.87 4.75
C TRP A 192 -10.89 -20.34 5.16
N THR A 193 -11.66 -20.61 6.20
CA THR A 193 -11.95 -21.97 6.63
C THR A 193 -13.10 -22.53 5.82
N MET A 194 -12.89 -23.72 5.28
CA MET A 194 -13.84 -24.42 4.43
C MET A 194 -14.48 -25.55 5.23
N ARG A 195 -15.80 -25.50 5.40
CA ARG A 195 -16.59 -26.59 5.99
C ARG A 195 -17.26 -27.38 4.88
N VAL A 196 -16.83 -28.63 4.72
CA VAL A 196 -17.23 -29.48 3.60
C VAL A 196 -17.90 -30.75 4.12
N VAL A 197 -19.12 -31.02 3.66
CA VAL A 197 -19.77 -32.31 3.86
C VAL A 197 -19.67 -33.09 2.54
N GLY A 198 -18.90 -34.17 2.56
CA GLY A 198 -18.72 -35.04 1.41
C GLY A 198 -19.90 -35.98 1.18
N SER A 199 -19.82 -36.82 0.13
CA SER A 199 -20.83 -37.84 -0.15
C SER A 199 -20.94 -38.91 0.94
N ASP A 200 -19.90 -39.06 1.77
CA ASP A 200 -19.86 -39.94 2.95
C ASP A 200 -20.64 -39.36 4.14
N GLY A 201 -21.15 -38.13 4.04
CA GLY A 201 -21.87 -37.43 5.10
C GLY A 201 -20.97 -36.92 6.23
N THR A 202 -19.64 -37.06 6.11
CA THR A 202 -18.71 -36.60 7.15
C THR A 202 -18.38 -35.14 6.94
N LEU A 203 -18.54 -34.33 7.99
CA LEU A 203 -18.06 -32.94 8.01
C LEU A 203 -16.54 -32.94 8.16
N ARG A 204 -15.88 -32.19 7.28
CA ARG A 204 -14.45 -31.92 7.35
C ARG A 204 -14.25 -30.41 7.29
N GLU A 205 -13.38 -29.91 8.15
CA GLU A 205 -13.08 -28.49 8.28
C GLU A 205 -11.58 -28.28 8.08
N GLY A 206 -11.20 -27.17 7.44
CA GLY A 206 -9.81 -26.85 7.22
C GLY A 206 -9.60 -25.63 6.33
N LEU A 207 -8.36 -25.13 6.31
CA LEU A 207 -7.96 -23.99 5.49
C LEU A 207 -8.01 -24.33 4.01
N ARG A 208 -8.43 -23.37 3.19
CA ARG A 208 -8.49 -23.52 1.73
C ARG A 208 -7.09 -23.58 1.12
N MET A 209 -6.71 -24.75 0.60
CA MET A 209 -5.42 -24.94 -0.09
C MET A 209 -5.52 -24.66 -1.59
N ASN A 210 -6.59 -25.13 -2.23
CA ASN A 210 -6.84 -24.91 -3.64
C ASN A 210 -8.33 -25.06 -3.92
N GLU A 211 -8.84 -24.31 -4.90
CA GLU A 211 -10.17 -24.51 -5.43
C GLU A 211 -10.19 -24.14 -6.91
N ASP A 212 -10.62 -25.09 -7.75
CA ASP A 212 -10.81 -24.90 -9.18
C ASP A 212 -12.28 -25.19 -9.58
N SER A 213 -12.58 -25.27 -10.87
CA SER A 213 -13.95 -25.52 -11.37
C SER A 213 -14.51 -26.90 -10.99
N PHE A 214 -13.65 -27.87 -10.70
CA PHE A 214 -13.99 -29.27 -10.48
C PHE A 214 -13.59 -29.78 -9.09
N SER A 215 -12.55 -29.21 -8.48
CA SER A 215 -11.97 -29.70 -7.24
C SER A 215 -11.88 -28.64 -6.15
N LEU A 216 -11.94 -29.11 -4.90
CA LEU A 216 -11.64 -28.34 -3.69
C LEU A 216 -10.64 -29.13 -2.87
N ARG A 217 -9.58 -28.47 -2.38
CA ARG A 217 -8.61 -29.06 -1.47
C ARG A 217 -8.46 -28.20 -0.23
N ILE A 218 -8.52 -28.85 0.92
CA ILE A 218 -8.42 -28.21 2.24
C ILE A 218 -7.33 -28.89 3.07
N MET A 219 -6.78 -28.17 4.05
CA MET A 219 -5.87 -28.69 5.06
C MET A 219 -6.54 -28.58 6.43
N ASP A 220 -6.71 -29.70 7.13
CA ASP A 220 -7.26 -29.68 8.50
C ASP A 220 -6.21 -29.24 9.54
N GLU A 221 -6.63 -29.14 10.81
CA GLU A 221 -5.78 -28.72 11.94
C GLU A 221 -4.57 -29.65 12.14
N ASP A 222 -4.74 -30.95 11.85
CA ASP A 222 -3.72 -31.99 11.91
C ASP A 222 -2.79 -32.01 10.67
N ALA A 223 -2.93 -31.02 9.79
CA ALA A 223 -2.21 -30.89 8.53
C ALA A 223 -2.47 -32.00 7.49
N ASN A 224 -3.58 -32.74 7.62
CA ASN A 224 -4.02 -33.68 6.58
C ASN A 224 -4.63 -32.91 5.42
N LEU A 225 -4.35 -33.38 4.20
CA LEU A 225 -4.87 -32.79 2.97
C LEU A 225 -6.06 -33.59 2.46
N TRP A 226 -7.23 -32.95 2.42
CA TRP A 226 -8.46 -33.54 1.90
C TRP A 226 -8.77 -32.94 0.54
N SER A 227 -9.08 -33.81 -0.43
CA SER A 227 -9.45 -33.39 -1.79
C SER A 227 -10.86 -33.89 -2.09
N PHE A 228 -11.68 -32.99 -2.63
CA PHE A 228 -13.08 -33.26 -2.96
C PHE A 228 -13.32 -32.96 -4.44
N SER A 229 -14.01 -33.86 -5.12
CA SER A 229 -14.69 -33.51 -6.37
C SER A 229 -15.91 -32.68 -6.01
N LYS A 230 -16.09 -31.50 -6.62
CA LYS A 230 -17.24 -30.63 -6.37
C LYS A 230 -18.57 -31.31 -6.68
N SER A 231 -18.60 -32.28 -7.60
CA SER A 231 -19.78 -33.11 -7.87
C SER A 231 -20.17 -34.06 -6.73
N GLN A 232 -19.28 -34.29 -5.77
CA GLN A 232 -19.48 -35.18 -4.62
C GLN A 232 -19.63 -34.41 -3.30
N ILE A 233 -19.63 -33.08 -3.34
CA ILE A 233 -19.86 -32.23 -2.18
C ILE A 233 -21.37 -32.06 -1.99
N GLN A 234 -21.87 -32.43 -0.80
CA GLN A 234 -23.27 -32.24 -0.43
C GLN A 234 -23.52 -30.81 0.05
N SER A 235 -22.62 -30.26 0.87
CA SER A 235 -22.66 -28.88 1.29
C SER A 235 -21.25 -28.29 1.43
N LEU A 236 -21.14 -27.00 1.16
CA LEU A 236 -19.91 -26.22 1.26
C LEU A 236 -20.23 -24.88 1.92
N GLU A 237 -19.63 -24.63 3.07
CA GLU A 237 -19.68 -23.34 3.75
C GLU A 237 -18.27 -22.72 3.76
N ARG A 238 -18.21 -21.41 3.53
CA ARG A 238 -16.99 -20.60 3.60
C ARG A 238 -17.11 -19.72 4.83
N VAL A 239 -16.20 -19.91 5.77
CA VAL A 239 -16.05 -19.04 6.93
C VAL A 239 -14.97 -18.03 6.57
N GLU A 240 -15.39 -16.80 6.30
CA GLU A 240 -14.52 -15.72 5.83
C GLU A 240 -13.77 -15.03 6.98
N GLU A 241 -14.17 -15.29 8.23
CA GLU A 241 -13.47 -14.81 9.43
C GLU A 241 -12.11 -15.51 9.61
N SER A 242 -11.13 -14.76 10.09
CA SER A 242 -9.80 -15.28 10.40
C SER A 242 -9.81 -16.24 11.58
N THR A 243 -8.97 -17.27 11.52
CA THR A 243 -8.66 -18.17 12.65
C THR A 243 -7.66 -17.55 13.64
N MET A 244 -7.03 -16.43 13.27
CA MET A 244 -6.14 -15.67 14.16
C MET A 244 -6.99 -14.91 15.19
N PRO A 245 -6.71 -15.05 16.51
CA PRO A 245 -7.42 -14.31 17.54
C PRO A 245 -7.03 -12.83 17.54
N SER A 246 -7.93 -11.96 18.00
CA SER A 246 -7.58 -10.56 18.29
C SER A 246 -6.75 -10.49 19.57
N TYR A 247 -5.65 -9.75 19.53
CA TYR A 247 -4.77 -9.56 20.68
C TYR A 247 -5.04 -8.27 21.47
N SER A 248 -6.06 -7.50 21.07
CA SER A 248 -6.45 -6.21 21.68
C SER A 248 -6.74 -6.26 23.18
N GLN A 249 -7.11 -7.44 23.71
CA GLN A 249 -7.42 -7.65 25.13
C GLN A 249 -6.49 -8.65 25.81
N THR A 250 -5.59 -9.28 25.06
CA THR A 250 -4.73 -10.36 25.57
C THR A 250 -3.30 -9.90 25.80
N LEU A 251 -2.81 -8.98 24.97
CA LEU A 251 -1.51 -8.35 25.12
C LEU A 251 -1.67 -6.90 25.54
N ASN A 252 -0.72 -6.39 26.31
CA ASN A 252 -0.66 -4.97 26.62
C ASN A 252 0.04 -4.17 25.50
N ASP A 253 -0.08 -2.85 25.52
CA ASP A 253 0.45 -1.96 24.47
C ASP A 253 1.96 -2.17 24.23
N SER A 254 2.75 -2.37 25.29
CA SER A 254 4.21 -2.60 25.14
C SER A 254 4.51 -3.94 24.46
N GLU A 255 3.74 -4.98 24.75
CA GLU A 255 3.90 -6.29 24.13
C GLU A 255 3.50 -6.26 22.64
N ILE A 256 2.48 -5.47 22.31
CA ILE A 256 2.04 -5.26 20.93
C ILE A 256 3.12 -4.48 20.16
N ASP A 257 3.64 -3.40 20.74
CA ASP A 257 4.74 -2.62 20.15
C ASP A 257 5.98 -3.49 19.89
N ASP A 258 6.34 -4.35 20.85
CA ASP A 258 7.43 -5.30 20.73
C ASP A 258 7.21 -6.27 19.55
N LEU A 259 6.00 -6.84 19.41
CA LEU A 259 5.64 -7.72 18.28
C LEU A 259 5.72 -6.99 16.94
N VAL A 260 5.17 -5.78 16.85
CA VAL A 260 5.23 -4.97 15.62
C VAL A 260 6.68 -4.69 15.26
N ALA A 261 7.52 -4.32 16.23
CA ALA A 261 8.95 -4.11 16.03
C ALA A 261 9.66 -5.37 15.52
N TYR A 262 9.34 -6.54 16.07
CA TYR A 262 9.88 -7.82 15.60
C TYR A 262 9.42 -8.15 14.18
N LEU A 263 8.11 -8.13 13.91
CA LEU A 263 7.56 -8.47 12.60
C LEU A 263 8.08 -7.52 11.52
N PHE A 264 8.20 -6.23 11.82
CA PHE A 264 8.79 -5.25 10.91
C PHE A 264 10.29 -5.47 10.70
N SER A 265 11.00 -6.02 11.69
CA SER A 265 12.41 -6.42 11.53
C SER A 265 12.60 -7.65 10.63
N LEU A 266 11.55 -8.44 10.36
CA LEU A 266 11.58 -9.58 9.44
C LEU A 266 11.55 -9.11 7.99
N ARG A 267 12.68 -8.53 7.59
CA ARG A 267 12.99 -8.02 6.26
C ARG A 267 14.32 -8.60 5.81
N LYS A 268 14.55 -8.68 4.51
CA LYS A 268 15.87 -9.07 3.99
C LYS A 268 16.93 -8.10 4.52
N GLU A 269 17.92 -8.63 5.25
CA GLU A 269 19.16 -7.89 5.50
C GLU A 269 19.87 -7.67 4.16
N ASN A 270 20.23 -6.42 3.87
CA ASN A 270 21.00 -6.04 2.68
C ASN A 270 22.43 -6.59 2.75
#